data_AF-A0A1G9UDH8-F1
#
_entry.id   AF-A0A1G9UDH8-F1
#
_cell.length_a   1.000
_cell.length_b   1.000
_cell.length_c   1.000
_cell.angle_alpha   90.00
_cell.angle_beta   90.00
_cell.angle_gamma   90.00
#
_symmetry.space_group_name_H-M   'P 1'
#
loop_
_entity.id
_entity.type
_entity.pdbx_description
1 polymer ?
#
loop_
_entity_poly.entity_id
_entity_poly.type
_entity_poly.pdbx_seq_one_letter_code
_entity_poly.pdbx_strand_id
1 'polypeptide(L)'
;MQRFASSPALTRLEWILDGLDGKPGWGADAPDVLSPAFTSVVPAERYVEVYRSRVVHYAPVVVVGLDVGETTARARIRRRDGTIDVVSCVVESAPPHRIATTWLTGLVPTDLTPRLPADFADYGRPPAPADTRLVVFSGLPGSGKSTLADAAGAELGIPVFAADWLLGALTPFGGRHIEAALDVAEEMLTTLALRQLVAGQSVVLDHPVERVATRNRWRSLARWAGAEFRVVACQCSDPEIHRARLEGRTRGIPGWHDASDWSDVQRRLAAFPSWQGEALTVDTVQPREPTLAAVLRHITT
;
A
#
# COMPACT_ATOMS: atom_id res chain seq x y z
N MET A 1 -26.44 26.03 -10.23
CA MET A 1 -25.62 25.49 -9.12
C MET A 1 -26.52 24.59 -8.28
N GLN A 2 -26.58 23.28 -8.58
CA GLN A 2 -27.36 22.33 -7.79
C GLN A 2 -26.78 22.30 -6.37
N ARG A 3 -27.59 22.68 -5.38
CA ARG A 3 -27.25 22.62 -3.95
C ARG A 3 -27.10 21.15 -3.58
N PHE A 4 -25.88 20.66 -3.45
CA PHE A 4 -25.61 19.42 -2.75
C PHE A 4 -26.10 19.56 -1.30
N ALA A 5 -26.65 18.49 -0.72
CA ALA A 5 -27.00 18.49 0.69
C ALA A 5 -25.76 18.83 1.52
N SER A 6 -25.86 19.77 2.45
CA SER A 6 -24.77 20.11 3.37
C SER A 6 -24.42 18.87 4.19
N SER A 7 -23.20 18.34 4.04
CA SER A 7 -22.70 17.24 4.88
C SER A 7 -21.56 17.72 5.78
N PRO A 8 -21.32 17.07 6.93
CA PRO A 8 -20.18 17.41 7.78
C PRO A 8 -18.85 17.35 7.03
N ALA A 9 -18.66 16.34 6.16
CA ALA A 9 -17.47 16.22 5.35
C ALA A 9 -17.29 17.36 4.35
N LEU A 10 -18.37 17.84 3.72
CA LEU A 10 -18.31 18.99 2.81
C LEU A 10 -17.90 20.27 3.55
N THR A 11 -18.48 20.54 4.71
CA THR A 11 -18.12 21.71 5.54
C THR A 11 -16.63 21.73 5.88
N ARG A 12 -16.05 20.57 6.22
CA ARG A 12 -14.62 20.45 6.51
C ARG A 12 -13.74 20.53 5.27
N LEU A 13 -14.21 19.99 4.14
CA LEU A 13 -13.54 20.15 2.85
C LEU A 13 -13.49 21.64 2.43
N GLU A 14 -14.58 22.38 2.59
CA GLU A 14 -14.62 23.82 2.32
C GLU A 14 -13.61 24.60 3.18
N TRP A 15 -13.49 24.26 4.46
CA TRP A 15 -12.43 24.83 5.31
C TRP A 15 -11.04 24.52 4.75
N ILE A 16 -10.76 23.32 4.23
CA ILE A 16 -9.46 23.02 3.61
C ILE A 16 -9.24 23.87 2.34
N LEU A 17 -10.27 24.01 1.51
CA LEU A 17 -10.21 24.80 0.28
C LEU A 17 -10.00 26.30 0.56
N ASP A 18 -10.64 26.86 1.59
CA ASP A 18 -10.41 28.23 2.06
C ASP A 18 -8.93 28.49 2.38
N GLY A 19 -8.23 27.50 2.93
CA GLY A 19 -6.79 27.58 3.20
C GLY A 19 -5.93 27.62 1.94
N LEU A 20 -6.28 26.81 0.94
CA LEU A 20 -5.62 26.82 -0.38
C LEU A 20 -5.93 28.10 -1.16
N ASP A 21 -7.07 28.73 -0.89
CA ASP A 21 -7.48 30.01 -1.49
C ASP A 21 -6.81 31.23 -0.83
N GLY A 22 -6.15 31.03 0.32
CA GLY A 22 -5.47 32.10 1.05
C GLY A 22 -6.45 33.01 1.81
N LYS A 23 -7.59 32.47 2.25
CA LYS A 23 -8.60 33.24 2.99
C LYS A 23 -8.00 33.92 4.24
N PRO A 24 -8.21 35.23 4.44
CA PRO A 24 -7.70 35.94 5.62
C PRO A 24 -8.20 35.31 6.92
N GLY A 25 -7.30 35.18 7.90
CA GLY A 25 -7.62 34.59 9.21
C GLY A 25 -7.76 33.06 9.23
N TRP A 26 -7.64 32.39 8.08
CA TRP A 26 -7.72 30.94 8.01
C TRP A 26 -6.64 30.23 8.85
N GLY A 27 -7.04 29.17 9.52
CA GLY A 27 -6.18 28.32 10.35
C GLY A 27 -6.16 28.69 11.84
N ALA A 28 -6.80 29.79 12.25
CA ALA A 28 -6.87 30.18 13.67
C ALA A 28 -7.66 29.17 14.52
N ASP A 29 -8.65 28.50 13.92
CA ASP A 29 -9.50 27.47 14.50
C ASP A 29 -8.99 26.04 14.23
N ALA A 30 -7.79 25.88 13.64
CA ALA A 30 -7.27 24.56 13.27
C ALA A 30 -7.24 23.54 14.43
N PRO A 31 -6.92 23.90 15.69
CA PRO A 31 -7.02 22.98 16.83
C PRO A 31 -8.44 22.46 17.11
N ASP A 32 -9.48 23.18 16.66
CA ASP A 32 -10.89 22.81 16.83
C ASP A 32 -11.46 22.06 15.61
N VAL A 33 -10.81 22.23 14.45
CA VAL A 33 -11.22 21.61 13.18
C VAL A 33 -10.53 20.27 12.95
N LEU A 34 -9.27 20.12 13.37
CA LEU A 34 -8.49 18.89 13.23
C LEU A 34 -8.75 17.94 14.41
N SER A 35 -8.78 16.62 14.15
CA SER A 35 -8.98 15.62 15.21
C SER A 35 -7.73 15.44 16.06
N PRO A 36 -7.86 15.00 17.33
CA PRO A 36 -6.70 14.64 18.16
C PRO A 36 -5.79 13.60 17.50
N ALA A 37 -6.39 12.61 16.82
CA ALA A 37 -5.68 11.56 16.10
C ALA A 37 -4.91 12.09 14.88
N PHE A 38 -5.41 13.15 14.23
CA PHE A 38 -4.67 13.83 13.18
C PHE A 38 -3.50 14.63 13.76
N THR A 39 -3.77 15.42 14.80
CA THR A 39 -2.78 16.34 15.40
C THR A 39 -1.64 15.64 16.12
N SER A 40 -1.83 14.39 16.54
CA SER A 40 -0.76 13.56 17.10
C SER A 40 0.31 13.18 16.05
N VAL A 41 -0.05 13.23 14.76
CA VAL A 41 0.87 12.96 13.64
C VAL A 41 1.39 14.26 13.03
N VAL A 42 0.53 15.26 12.83
CA VAL A 42 0.89 16.55 12.24
C VAL A 42 0.35 17.68 13.13
N PRO A 43 1.20 18.46 13.80
CA PRO A 43 0.77 19.61 14.60
C PRO A 43 -0.07 20.59 13.79
N ALA A 44 -1.11 21.18 14.41
CA ALA A 44 -2.06 22.06 13.72
C ALA A 44 -1.37 23.28 13.10
N GLU A 45 -0.40 23.86 13.80
CA GLU A 45 0.37 25.02 13.31
C GLU A 45 1.17 24.65 12.07
N ARG A 46 1.78 23.46 12.07
CA ARG A 46 2.55 22.95 10.93
C ARG A 46 1.65 22.69 9.74
N TYR A 47 0.46 22.14 9.95
CA TYR A 47 -0.53 21.96 8.90
C TYR A 47 -0.90 23.30 8.25
N VAL A 48 -1.22 24.31 9.06
CA VAL A 48 -1.59 25.66 8.59
C VAL A 48 -0.45 26.31 7.82
N GLU A 49 0.79 26.21 8.31
CA GLU A 49 1.99 26.73 7.64
C GLU A 49 2.16 26.12 6.23
N VAL A 50 2.06 24.79 6.11
CA VAL A 50 2.18 24.07 4.83
C VAL A 50 1.07 24.45 3.86
N TYR A 51 -0.17 24.62 4.33
CA TYR A 51 -1.27 25.02 3.46
C TYR A 51 -1.15 26.48 3.00
N ARG A 52 -0.68 27.39 3.88
CA ARG A 52 -0.37 28.77 3.50
C ARG A 52 0.72 28.83 2.43
N SER A 53 1.76 28.00 2.52
CA SER A 53 2.81 27.98 1.49
C SER A 53 2.31 27.48 0.13
N ARG A 54 1.18 26.75 0.10
CA ARG A 54 0.57 26.22 -1.14
C ARG A 54 -0.30 27.24 -1.87
N VAL A 55 -0.74 28.33 -1.23
CA VAL A 55 -1.63 29.36 -1.81
C VAL A 55 -1.15 29.84 -3.19
N VAL A 56 0.16 30.00 -3.36
CA VAL A 56 0.78 30.42 -4.63
C VAL A 56 0.43 29.51 -5.83
N HIS A 57 0.09 28.25 -5.59
CA HIS A 57 -0.24 27.27 -6.62
C HIS A 57 -1.74 27.15 -6.91
N TYR A 58 -2.59 27.49 -5.94
CA TYR A 58 -4.03 27.19 -6.01
C TYR A 58 -4.92 28.43 -6.02
N ALA A 59 -4.55 29.54 -5.38
CA ALA A 59 -5.42 30.70 -5.29
C ALA A 59 -5.51 31.47 -6.63
N PRO A 60 -6.71 31.88 -7.10
CA PRO A 60 -8.01 31.51 -6.54
C PRO A 60 -8.34 30.04 -6.84
N VAL A 61 -8.85 29.32 -5.84
CA VAL A 61 -9.18 27.89 -5.95
C VAL A 61 -10.31 27.69 -6.95
N VAL A 62 -10.05 26.86 -7.97
CA VAL A 62 -11.03 26.50 -8.98
C VAL A 62 -11.39 25.02 -8.81
N VAL A 63 -12.59 24.74 -8.28
CA VAL A 63 -13.13 23.38 -8.15
C VAL A 63 -13.71 22.94 -9.49
N VAL A 64 -13.25 21.79 -10.00
CA VAL A 64 -13.66 21.22 -11.30
C VAL A 64 -14.50 19.96 -11.16
N GLY A 65 -14.58 19.39 -9.96
CA GLY A 65 -15.42 18.25 -9.65
C GLY A 65 -15.50 18.04 -8.14
N LEU A 66 -16.60 17.45 -7.67
CA LEU A 66 -16.86 17.28 -6.24
C LEU A 66 -17.61 15.97 -6.02
N ASP A 67 -17.09 15.14 -5.12
CA ASP A 67 -17.70 13.89 -4.66
C ASP A 67 -17.97 14.03 -3.16
N VAL A 68 -19.23 13.93 -2.72
CA VAL A 68 -19.63 14.21 -1.33
C VAL A 68 -20.43 13.04 -0.74
N GLY A 69 -20.01 12.58 0.43
CA GLY A 69 -20.78 11.73 1.34
C GLY A 69 -20.87 12.35 2.74
N GLU A 70 -21.40 11.57 3.69
CA GLU A 70 -21.57 11.99 5.09
C GLU A 70 -20.24 12.25 5.80
N THR A 71 -19.33 11.26 5.75
CA THR A 71 -18.04 11.29 6.44
C THR A 71 -16.84 11.48 5.52
N THR A 72 -17.06 11.51 4.22
CA THR A 72 -15.99 11.68 3.21
C THR A 72 -16.40 12.69 2.16
N ALA A 73 -15.46 13.55 1.74
CA ALA A 73 -15.66 14.49 0.66
C ALA A 73 -14.37 14.67 -0.13
N ARG A 74 -14.46 14.83 -1.46
CA ARG A 74 -13.32 15.03 -2.35
C ARG A 74 -13.61 16.14 -3.34
N ALA A 75 -12.65 17.05 -3.51
CA ALA A 75 -12.69 18.08 -4.55
C ALA A 75 -11.55 17.87 -5.54
N ARG A 76 -11.86 17.85 -6.83
CA ARG A 76 -10.86 18.03 -7.89
C ARG A 76 -10.65 19.52 -8.07
N ILE A 77 -9.43 20.01 -7.90
CA ILE A 77 -9.09 21.44 -8.00
C ILE A 77 -8.02 21.66 -9.06
N ARG A 78 -8.11 22.77 -9.79
CA ARG A 78 -7.14 23.12 -10.82
C ARG A 78 -6.01 23.96 -10.21
N ARG A 79 -4.76 23.54 -10.45
CA ARG A 79 -3.55 24.34 -10.17
C ARG A 79 -3.38 25.45 -11.19
N ARG A 80 -2.60 26.49 -10.86
CA ARG A 80 -2.27 27.57 -11.80
C ARG A 80 -1.56 27.12 -13.07
N ASP A 81 -0.82 26.01 -13.02
CA ASP A 81 -0.15 25.40 -14.19
C ASP A 81 -1.12 24.59 -15.09
N GLY A 82 -2.41 24.52 -14.73
CA GLY A 82 -3.45 23.82 -15.47
C GLY A 82 -3.63 22.35 -15.07
N THR A 83 -2.72 21.77 -14.28
CA THR A 83 -2.89 20.40 -13.76
C THR A 83 -4.02 20.34 -12.73
N ILE A 84 -4.54 19.14 -12.48
CA ILE A 84 -5.64 18.91 -11.54
C ILE A 84 -5.09 18.13 -10.36
N ASP A 85 -5.39 18.58 -9.16
CA ASP A 85 -5.16 17.84 -7.92
C ASP A 85 -6.50 17.43 -7.30
N VAL A 86 -6.47 16.42 -6.43
CA VAL A 86 -7.60 15.98 -5.63
C VAL A 86 -7.31 16.29 -4.17
N VAL A 87 -8.17 17.10 -3.55
CA VAL A 87 -8.23 17.29 -2.10
C VAL A 87 -9.23 16.28 -1.55
N SER A 88 -8.78 15.44 -0.63
CA SER A 88 -9.63 14.49 0.07
C SER A 88 -9.76 14.89 1.54
N CYS A 89 -10.96 14.73 2.09
CA CYS A 89 -11.29 14.99 3.48
C CYS A 89 -12.11 13.82 4.04
N VAL A 90 -11.66 13.27 5.17
CA VAL A 90 -12.37 12.28 5.97
C VAL A 90 -12.58 12.88 7.35
N VAL A 91 -13.82 12.83 7.84
CA VAL A 91 -14.20 13.39 9.15
C VAL A 91 -14.63 12.29 10.12
N GLU A 92 -14.55 12.59 11.42
CA GLU A 92 -15.12 11.75 12.46
C GLU A 92 -16.62 11.54 12.23
N SER A 93 -17.10 10.32 12.48
CA SER A 93 -18.53 9.99 12.34
C SER A 93 -19.40 10.65 13.41
N ALA A 94 -18.84 10.93 14.58
CA ALA A 94 -19.52 11.63 15.66
C ALA A 94 -19.21 13.14 15.64
N PRO A 95 -20.12 13.99 16.15
CA PRO A 95 -19.84 15.39 16.39
C PRO A 95 -18.59 15.58 17.27
N PRO A 96 -17.75 16.61 17.01
CA PRO A 96 -18.01 17.74 16.12
C PRO A 96 -17.51 17.53 14.67
N HIS A 97 -17.37 16.28 14.23
CA HIS A 97 -16.94 15.91 12.88
C HIS A 97 -15.61 16.56 12.50
N ARG A 98 -14.60 16.39 13.35
CA ARG A 98 -13.26 16.92 13.08
C ARG A 98 -12.63 16.19 11.91
N ILE A 99 -11.71 16.84 11.21
CA ILE A 99 -10.94 16.22 10.14
C ILE A 99 -10.08 15.12 10.75
N ALA A 100 -10.45 13.87 10.49
CA ALA A 100 -9.69 12.71 10.90
C ALA A 100 -8.51 12.47 9.95
N THR A 101 -8.68 12.73 8.65
CA THR A 101 -7.61 12.60 7.67
C THR A 101 -7.87 13.53 6.48
N THR A 102 -6.82 14.16 5.96
CA THR A 102 -6.88 14.93 4.72
C THR A 102 -5.56 14.86 3.95
N TRP A 103 -5.65 14.85 2.63
CA TRP A 103 -4.49 14.85 1.74
C TRP A 103 -4.82 15.57 0.44
N LEU A 104 -3.76 16.01 -0.23
CA LEU A 104 -3.78 16.65 -1.54
C LEU A 104 -2.83 15.86 -2.44
N THR A 105 -3.34 15.37 -3.55
CA THR A 105 -2.57 14.56 -4.51
C THR A 105 -2.82 15.03 -5.93
N GLY A 106 -1.85 14.86 -6.84
CA GLY A 106 -2.11 15.00 -8.27
C GLY A 106 -3.22 14.05 -8.71
N LEU A 107 -4.16 14.53 -9.52
CA LEU A 107 -5.09 13.67 -10.22
C LEU A 107 -4.30 12.93 -11.30
N VAL A 108 -4.13 11.63 -11.10
CA VAL A 108 -3.71 10.71 -12.15
C VAL A 108 -4.99 10.04 -12.63
N PRO A 109 -5.54 10.43 -13.80
CA PRO A 109 -6.73 9.77 -14.31
C PRO A 109 -6.42 8.30 -14.50
N THR A 110 -7.27 7.45 -13.93
CA THR A 110 -7.26 6.01 -14.22
C THR A 110 -7.27 5.83 -15.74
N ASP A 111 -6.49 4.88 -16.24
CA ASP A 111 -6.44 4.49 -17.66
C ASP A 111 -5.71 5.43 -18.64
N LEU A 112 -5.20 6.59 -18.21
CA LEU A 112 -4.31 7.41 -19.07
C LEU A 112 -2.84 6.99 -19.01
N THR A 113 -2.41 6.37 -17.91
CA THR A 113 -1.07 5.79 -17.77
C THR A 113 -1.21 4.27 -17.77
N PRO A 114 -0.72 3.56 -18.81
CA PRO A 114 -0.81 2.11 -18.84
C PRO A 114 -0.02 1.52 -17.67
N ARG A 115 -0.63 0.58 -16.96
CA ARG A 115 0.06 -0.31 -16.00
C ARG A 115 0.78 -1.41 -16.75
N LEU A 116 1.66 -2.15 -16.07
CA LEU A 116 2.07 -3.45 -16.58
C LEU A 116 0.83 -4.33 -16.78
N PRO A 117 0.83 -5.24 -17.76
CA PRO A 117 -0.38 -5.99 -18.07
C PRO A 117 -0.80 -6.87 -16.87
N ALA A 118 -2.10 -7.17 -16.81
CA ALA A 118 -2.63 -8.15 -15.86
C ALA A 118 -2.21 -9.59 -16.23
N ASP A 119 -1.91 -9.82 -17.51
CA ASP A 119 -1.43 -11.08 -18.07
C ASP A 119 -0.30 -10.78 -19.07
N PHE A 120 0.85 -11.43 -18.91
CA PHE A 120 2.04 -11.24 -19.74
C PHE A 120 2.05 -12.10 -21.01
N ALA A 121 0.99 -12.85 -21.32
CA ALA A 121 0.94 -13.74 -22.49
C ALA A 121 1.31 -13.04 -23.81
N ASP A 122 0.81 -11.82 -24.03
CA ASP A 122 1.08 -11.02 -25.24
C ASP A 122 2.14 -9.92 -25.02
N TYR A 123 2.89 -9.98 -23.92
CA TYR A 123 3.80 -8.91 -23.49
C TYR A 123 5.14 -8.94 -24.24
N GLY A 124 5.14 -8.67 -25.54
CA GLY A 124 6.35 -8.64 -26.34
C GLY A 124 7.15 -9.95 -26.31
N ARG A 125 8.38 -9.92 -26.84
CA ARG A 125 9.25 -11.11 -26.85
C ARG A 125 9.90 -11.31 -25.48
N PRO A 126 9.82 -12.51 -24.89
CA PRO A 126 10.48 -12.78 -23.63
C PRO A 126 12.01 -12.80 -23.76
N PRO A 127 12.75 -12.56 -22.66
CA PRO A 127 14.19 -12.83 -22.63
C PRO A 127 14.46 -14.31 -22.94
N ALA A 128 15.70 -14.63 -23.35
CA ALA A 128 16.10 -16.02 -23.52
C ALA A 128 15.92 -16.76 -22.17
N PRO A 129 15.44 -18.01 -22.17
CA PRO A 129 15.25 -18.76 -20.93
C PRO A 129 16.57 -18.84 -20.16
N ALA A 130 16.53 -18.40 -18.91
CA ALA A 130 17.59 -18.60 -17.93
C ALA A 130 17.00 -19.44 -16.78
N ASP A 131 17.83 -20.27 -16.16
CA ASP A 131 17.46 -21.04 -14.95
C ASP A 131 17.21 -20.06 -13.78
N THR A 132 16.05 -19.42 -13.82
CA THR A 132 15.64 -18.32 -12.95
C THR A 132 14.30 -18.63 -12.34
N ARG A 133 14.07 -18.05 -11.16
CA ARG A 133 12.91 -18.34 -10.33
C ARG A 133 12.23 -17.05 -9.93
N LEU A 134 10.91 -17.02 -10.05
CA LEU A 134 10.06 -16.05 -9.37
C LEU A 134 9.49 -16.73 -8.13
N VAL A 135 10.07 -16.41 -6.97
CA VAL A 135 9.68 -17.00 -5.69
C VAL A 135 8.75 -16.04 -4.95
N VAL A 136 7.62 -16.54 -4.47
CA VAL A 136 6.64 -15.75 -3.72
C VAL A 136 6.52 -16.30 -2.30
N PHE A 137 6.83 -15.46 -1.30
CA PHE A 137 6.50 -15.74 0.09
C PHE A 137 5.14 -15.09 0.40
N SER A 138 4.16 -15.93 0.72
CA SER A 138 2.78 -15.56 0.99
C SER A 138 2.40 -15.90 2.43
N GLY A 139 1.59 -15.06 3.06
CA GLY A 139 1.14 -15.26 4.43
C GLY A 139 0.63 -13.97 5.06
N LEU A 140 -0.19 -14.09 6.10
CA LEU A 140 -0.71 -12.91 6.80
C LEU A 140 0.37 -12.22 7.66
N PRO A 141 0.18 -10.95 8.03
CA PRO A 141 1.07 -10.26 8.96
C PRO A 141 1.29 -11.10 10.23
N GLY A 142 2.53 -11.23 10.70
CA GLY A 142 2.89 -12.04 11.87
C GLY A 142 3.13 -13.55 11.60
N SER A 143 2.88 -14.03 10.38
CA SER A 143 3.09 -15.45 9.99
C SER A 143 4.54 -15.90 9.83
N GLY A 144 5.52 -15.01 10.02
CA GLY A 144 6.95 -15.32 9.84
C GLY A 144 7.46 -15.27 8.38
N LYS A 145 6.60 -14.92 7.40
CA LYS A 145 6.96 -14.86 5.97
C LYS A 145 8.23 -14.06 5.68
N SER A 146 8.35 -12.85 6.23
CA SER A 146 9.46 -11.94 5.91
C SER A 146 10.77 -12.48 6.44
N THR A 147 10.76 -13.06 7.65
CA THR A 147 11.94 -13.69 8.25
C THR A 147 12.45 -14.86 7.42
N LEU A 148 11.55 -15.68 6.87
CA LEU A 148 11.93 -16.79 5.99
C LEU A 148 12.34 -16.31 4.60
N ALA A 149 11.67 -15.29 4.04
CA ALA A 149 12.02 -14.70 2.75
C ALA A 149 13.43 -14.10 2.77
N ASP A 150 13.74 -13.29 3.79
CA ASP A 150 15.06 -12.67 3.97
C ASP A 150 16.17 -13.72 4.16
N ALA A 151 15.89 -14.76 4.97
CA ALA A 151 16.84 -15.85 5.18
C ALA A 151 17.09 -16.65 3.90
N ALA A 152 16.04 -17.04 3.18
CA ALA A 152 16.17 -17.78 1.93
C ALA A 152 16.86 -16.94 0.85
N GLY A 153 16.53 -15.65 0.74
CA GLY A 153 17.18 -14.73 -0.18
C GLY A 153 18.68 -14.57 0.10
N ALA A 154 19.05 -14.43 1.37
CA ALA A 154 20.45 -14.34 1.79
C ALA A 154 21.24 -15.62 1.45
N GLU A 155 20.70 -16.80 1.79
CA GLU A 155 21.36 -18.09 1.54
C GLU A 155 21.49 -18.40 0.03
N LEU A 156 20.49 -18.03 -0.78
CA LEU A 156 20.48 -18.31 -2.22
C LEU A 156 21.10 -17.19 -3.07
N GLY A 157 21.44 -16.05 -2.47
CA GLY A 157 21.89 -14.86 -3.21
C GLY A 157 20.82 -14.26 -4.13
N ILE A 158 19.53 -14.41 -3.76
CA ILE A 158 18.39 -13.91 -4.54
C ILE A 158 17.85 -12.64 -3.87
N PRO A 159 17.67 -11.52 -4.59
CA PRO A 159 17.13 -10.29 -4.00
C PRO A 159 15.69 -10.48 -3.53
N VAL A 160 15.39 -9.92 -2.36
CA VAL A 160 14.07 -9.94 -1.72
C VAL A 160 13.44 -8.55 -1.80
N PHE A 161 12.28 -8.45 -2.45
CA PHE A 161 11.47 -7.24 -2.46
C PHE A 161 10.21 -7.46 -1.62
N ALA A 162 10.03 -6.65 -0.57
CA ALA A 162 8.90 -6.77 0.33
C ALA A 162 7.96 -5.57 0.25
N ALA A 163 6.66 -5.83 0.30
CA ALA A 163 5.61 -4.82 0.26
C ALA A 163 5.79 -3.75 1.34
N ASP A 164 6.06 -4.17 2.58
CA ASP A 164 6.22 -3.29 3.74
C ASP A 164 7.38 -2.30 3.56
N TRP A 165 8.49 -2.74 2.95
CA TRP A 165 9.64 -1.89 2.65
C TRP A 165 9.30 -0.81 1.61
N LEU A 166 8.60 -1.20 0.54
CA LEU A 166 8.18 -0.26 -0.50
C LEU A 166 7.18 0.77 0.04
N LEU A 167 6.18 0.33 0.82
CA LEU A 167 5.20 1.23 1.43
C LEU A 167 5.80 2.12 2.51
N GLY A 168 6.76 1.61 3.29
CA GLY A 168 7.54 2.42 4.21
C GLY A 168 8.30 3.54 3.50
N ALA A 169 8.95 3.21 2.37
CA ALA A 169 9.67 4.18 1.55
C ALA A 169 8.77 5.27 0.92
N LEU A 170 7.48 4.99 0.71
CA LEU A 170 6.52 5.98 0.20
C LEU A 170 6.00 6.94 1.28
N THR A 171 6.16 6.63 2.56
CA THR A 171 5.63 7.46 3.66
C THR A 171 6.11 8.91 3.63
N PRO A 172 7.40 9.22 3.42
CA PRO A 172 7.89 10.60 3.28
C PRO A 172 7.23 11.39 2.13
N PHE A 173 6.66 10.68 1.15
CA PHE A 173 6.00 11.25 -0.02
C PHE A 173 4.46 11.25 0.10
N GLY A 174 3.93 11.09 1.32
CA GLY A 174 2.49 11.04 1.56
C GLY A 174 1.86 9.66 1.32
N GLY A 175 2.68 8.60 1.19
CA GLY A 175 2.24 7.23 0.95
C GLY A 175 1.19 6.68 1.92
N ARG A 176 1.13 7.24 3.13
CA ARG A 176 0.11 6.93 4.15
C ARG A 176 -1.32 7.20 3.70
N HIS A 177 -1.49 8.11 2.76
CA HIS A 177 -2.79 8.58 2.29
C HIS A 177 -3.12 8.07 0.88
N ILE A 178 -2.28 7.19 0.32
CA ILE A 178 -2.54 6.57 -0.97
C ILE A 178 -3.73 5.62 -0.82
N GLU A 179 -4.79 5.90 -1.57
CA GLU A 179 -5.89 4.96 -1.76
C GLU A 179 -5.36 3.69 -2.44
N ALA A 180 -5.75 2.53 -1.92
CA ALA A 180 -5.29 1.22 -2.41
C ALA A 180 -3.75 1.07 -2.40
N ALA A 181 -3.08 1.45 -1.30
CA ALA A 181 -1.63 1.32 -1.14
C ALA A 181 -1.08 -0.09 -1.51
N LEU A 182 -1.82 -1.16 -1.23
CA LEU A 182 -1.44 -2.52 -1.65
C LEU A 182 -1.36 -2.68 -3.17
N ASP A 183 -2.23 -2.04 -3.94
CA ASP A 183 -2.18 -2.09 -5.41
C ASP A 183 -0.93 -1.39 -5.94
N VAL A 184 -0.50 -0.30 -5.30
CA VAL A 184 0.77 0.37 -5.61
C VAL A 184 1.95 -0.53 -5.29
N ALA A 185 1.95 -1.16 -4.11
CA ALA A 185 3.00 -2.11 -3.74
C ALA A 185 3.07 -3.29 -4.72
N GLU A 186 1.94 -3.85 -5.12
CA GLU A 186 1.89 -4.93 -6.12
C GLU A 186 2.41 -4.49 -7.49
N GLU A 187 2.08 -3.28 -7.95
CA GLU A 187 2.59 -2.75 -9.21
C GLU A 187 4.12 -2.57 -9.17
N MET A 188 4.64 -2.03 -8.06
CA MET A 188 6.09 -1.88 -7.85
C MET A 188 6.80 -3.23 -7.77
N LEU A 189 6.27 -4.19 -7.01
CA LEU A 189 6.81 -5.56 -6.91
C LEU A 189 6.82 -6.26 -8.27
N THR A 190 5.73 -6.13 -9.04
CA THR A 190 5.63 -6.69 -10.39
C THR A 190 6.70 -6.08 -11.31
N THR A 191 6.91 -4.77 -11.22
CA THR A 191 7.93 -4.06 -12.01
C THR A 191 9.34 -4.51 -11.63
N LEU A 192 9.64 -4.64 -10.35
CA LEU A 192 10.94 -5.11 -9.86
C LEU A 192 11.20 -6.56 -10.28
N ALA A 193 10.21 -7.44 -10.16
CA ALA A 193 10.30 -8.81 -10.63
C ALA A 193 10.56 -8.88 -12.15
N LEU A 194 9.79 -8.13 -12.94
CA LEU A 194 9.97 -8.06 -14.39
C LEU A 194 11.41 -7.65 -14.75
N ARG A 195 11.95 -6.62 -14.09
CA ARG A 195 13.33 -6.15 -14.34
C ARG A 195 14.38 -7.19 -13.99
N GLN A 196 14.23 -7.91 -12.87
CA GLN A 196 15.14 -9.00 -12.50
C GLN A 196 15.10 -10.14 -13.51
N LEU A 197 13.90 -10.58 -13.90
CA LEU A 197 13.71 -11.67 -14.84
C LEU A 197 14.23 -11.31 -16.25
N VAL A 198 14.02 -10.07 -16.71
CA VAL A 198 14.62 -9.56 -17.95
C VAL A 198 16.14 -9.56 -17.89
N ALA A 199 16.73 -9.34 -16.71
CA ALA A 199 18.17 -9.42 -16.48
C ALA A 199 18.69 -10.87 -16.33
N GLY A 200 17.82 -11.89 -16.45
CA GLY A 200 18.20 -13.29 -16.25
C GLY A 200 18.53 -13.62 -14.79
N GLN A 201 17.89 -12.92 -13.84
CA GLN A 201 18.11 -13.11 -12.41
C GLN A 201 16.83 -13.58 -11.71
N SER A 202 16.97 -14.51 -10.77
CA SER A 202 15.89 -14.89 -9.85
C SER A 202 15.48 -13.72 -8.95
N VAL A 203 14.28 -13.79 -8.39
CA VAL A 203 13.74 -12.76 -7.50
C VAL A 203 12.76 -13.36 -6.48
N VAL A 204 12.79 -12.84 -5.26
CA VAL A 204 11.85 -13.17 -4.18
C VAL A 204 10.89 -11.99 -3.96
N LEU A 205 9.59 -12.26 -3.92
CA LEU A 205 8.55 -11.30 -3.54
C LEU A 205 7.95 -11.68 -2.18
N ASP A 206 8.07 -10.79 -1.19
CA ASP A 206 7.43 -10.92 0.12
C ASP A 206 6.16 -10.04 0.17
N HIS A 207 5.00 -10.69 0.06
CA HIS A 207 3.70 -10.03 0.01
C HIS A 207 2.63 -11.00 0.54
N PRO A 208 1.52 -10.55 1.14
CA PRO A 208 0.46 -11.47 1.59
C PRO A 208 -0.13 -12.32 0.47
N VAL A 209 -0.33 -11.72 -0.71
CA VAL A 209 -0.90 -12.35 -1.93
C VAL A 209 -2.27 -13.01 -1.68
N GLU A 210 -3.15 -12.25 -1.03
CA GLU A 210 -4.53 -12.65 -0.75
C GLU A 210 -5.40 -12.65 -2.02
N ARG A 211 -5.07 -11.88 -3.06
CA ARG A 211 -5.88 -11.80 -4.28
C ARG A 211 -5.43 -12.84 -5.31
N VAL A 212 -6.37 -13.67 -5.78
CA VAL A 212 -6.14 -14.65 -6.87
C VAL A 212 -5.64 -13.97 -8.15
N ALA A 213 -6.14 -12.76 -8.44
CA ALA A 213 -5.66 -11.97 -9.58
C ALA A 213 -4.15 -11.68 -9.51
N THR A 214 -3.59 -11.37 -8.33
CA THR A 214 -2.14 -11.16 -8.13
C THR A 214 -1.36 -12.44 -8.42
N ARG A 215 -1.86 -13.59 -7.92
CA ARG A 215 -1.26 -14.91 -8.14
C ARG A 215 -1.18 -15.21 -9.64
N ASN A 216 -2.27 -15.01 -10.35
CA ASN A 216 -2.35 -15.23 -11.79
C ASN A 216 -1.42 -14.31 -12.56
N ARG A 217 -1.36 -13.03 -12.19
CA ARG A 217 -0.47 -12.04 -12.81
C ARG A 217 1.00 -12.42 -12.65
N TRP A 218 1.44 -12.79 -11.45
CA TRP A 218 2.82 -13.20 -11.21
C TRP A 218 3.17 -14.55 -11.82
N ARG A 219 2.22 -15.51 -11.84
CA ARG A 219 2.41 -16.77 -12.58
C ARG A 219 2.58 -16.52 -14.07
N SER A 220 1.78 -15.61 -14.64
CA SER A 220 1.92 -15.23 -16.05
C SER A 220 3.27 -14.55 -16.31
N LEU A 221 3.72 -13.64 -15.44
CA LEU A 221 5.05 -13.03 -15.53
C LEU A 221 6.18 -14.07 -15.52
N ALA A 222 6.15 -15.03 -14.61
CA ALA A 222 7.14 -16.11 -14.55
C ALA A 222 7.15 -16.93 -15.84
N ARG A 223 5.95 -17.35 -16.30
CA ARG A 223 5.79 -18.11 -17.55
C ARG A 223 6.32 -17.33 -18.75
N TRP A 224 5.98 -16.04 -18.86
CA TRP A 224 6.46 -15.17 -19.92
C TRP A 224 7.99 -15.14 -19.91
N ALA A 225 8.62 -14.93 -18.76
CA ALA A 225 10.08 -14.90 -18.65
C ALA A 225 10.78 -16.27 -18.82
N GLY A 226 10.03 -17.37 -18.92
CA GLY A 226 10.59 -18.72 -18.89
C GLY A 226 11.15 -19.11 -17.52
N ALA A 227 10.75 -18.42 -16.46
CA ALA A 227 11.18 -18.65 -15.09
C ALA A 227 10.24 -19.64 -14.37
N GLU A 228 10.79 -20.37 -13.40
CA GLU A 228 9.98 -21.21 -12.54
C GLU A 228 9.21 -20.38 -11.51
N PHE A 229 7.91 -20.64 -11.38
CA PHE A 229 7.07 -20.01 -10.36
C PHE A 229 7.05 -20.89 -9.11
N ARG A 230 7.59 -20.38 -8.00
CA ARG A 230 7.68 -21.11 -6.72
C ARG A 230 6.96 -20.33 -5.63
N VAL A 231 6.21 -21.02 -4.77
CA VAL A 231 5.41 -20.36 -3.72
C VAL A 231 5.68 -21.02 -2.38
N VAL A 232 6.02 -20.21 -1.39
CA VAL A 232 6.14 -20.60 0.01
C VAL A 232 5.01 -19.91 0.79
N ALA A 233 4.06 -20.70 1.29
CA ALA A 233 2.95 -20.21 2.09
C ALA A 233 3.27 -20.36 3.58
N CYS A 234 3.56 -19.25 4.26
CA CYS A 234 3.85 -19.24 5.69
C CYS A 234 2.57 -19.07 6.50
N GLN A 235 2.41 -19.92 7.51
CA GLN A 235 1.37 -19.80 8.52
C GLN A 235 1.98 -19.81 9.93
N CYS A 236 1.25 -19.26 10.88
CA CYS A 236 1.50 -19.45 12.31
C CYS A 236 0.27 -20.20 12.85
N SER A 237 0.39 -21.50 13.06
CA SER A 237 -0.75 -22.35 13.41
C SER A 237 -1.31 -22.08 14.81
N ASP A 238 -0.45 -21.60 15.73
CA ASP A 238 -0.82 -21.21 17.08
C ASP A 238 -1.32 -19.75 17.10
N PRO A 239 -2.61 -19.52 17.41
CA PRO A 239 -3.19 -18.17 17.44
C PRO A 239 -2.64 -17.28 18.56
N GLU A 240 -2.25 -17.85 19.70
CA GLU A 240 -1.68 -17.08 20.82
C GLU A 240 -0.30 -16.57 20.43
N ILE A 241 0.53 -17.43 19.84
CA ILE A 241 1.84 -17.04 19.30
C ILE A 241 1.68 -16.03 18.16
N HIS A 242 0.73 -16.24 17.24
CA HIS A 242 0.51 -15.32 16.12
C HIS A 242 0.10 -13.94 16.61
N ARG A 243 -0.83 -13.88 17.56
CA ARG A 243 -1.26 -12.63 18.20
C ARG A 243 -0.09 -11.95 18.92
N ALA A 244 0.66 -12.68 19.74
CA ALA A 244 1.82 -12.13 20.45
C ALA A 244 2.88 -11.57 19.48
N ARG A 245 3.13 -12.26 18.36
CA ARG A 245 4.01 -11.76 17.29
C ARG A 245 3.46 -10.50 16.64
N LEU A 246 2.15 -10.41 16.42
CA LEU A 246 1.53 -9.25 15.79
C LEU A 246 1.58 -8.03 16.71
N GLU A 247 1.23 -8.19 17.99
CA GLU A 247 1.16 -7.11 18.97
C GLU A 247 2.56 -6.65 19.43
N GLY A 248 3.52 -7.57 19.49
CA GLY A 248 4.89 -7.29 19.90
C GLY A 248 5.85 -6.88 18.78
N ARG A 249 5.44 -6.93 17.50
CA ARG A 249 6.39 -6.70 16.39
C ARG A 249 6.84 -5.26 16.29
N THR A 250 8.15 -5.10 16.12
CA THR A 250 8.76 -3.89 15.56
C THR A 250 9.52 -4.30 14.31
N ARG A 251 9.07 -3.84 13.13
CA ARG A 251 9.69 -4.24 11.86
C ARG A 251 11.05 -3.58 11.60
N GLY A 252 11.35 -2.46 12.25
CA GLY A 252 12.57 -1.70 12.00
C GLY A 252 12.65 -1.09 10.59
N ILE A 253 11.54 -1.02 9.87
CA ILE A 253 11.46 -0.48 8.51
C ILE A 253 11.19 1.03 8.61
N PRO A 254 12.06 1.90 8.07
CA PRO A 254 11.83 3.34 8.06
C PRO A 254 10.51 3.71 7.38
N GLY A 255 9.71 4.55 8.04
CA GLY A 255 8.43 5.02 7.51
C GLY A 255 7.31 3.97 7.47
N TRP A 256 7.58 2.69 7.78
CA TRP A 256 6.53 1.68 7.92
C TRP A 256 5.81 1.85 9.25
N HIS A 257 4.48 1.82 9.23
CA HIS A 257 3.71 1.84 10.46
C HIS A 257 2.82 0.62 10.50
N ASP A 258 2.94 -0.08 11.61
CA ASP A 258 2.24 -1.31 11.84
C ASP A 258 0.83 -1.00 12.35
N ALA A 259 -0.17 -1.19 11.49
CA ALA A 259 -1.57 -0.88 11.79
C ALA A 259 -2.45 -2.15 11.80
N SER A 260 -1.85 -3.33 11.85
CA SER A 260 -2.59 -4.59 11.82
C SER A 260 -3.14 -4.91 13.22
N ASP A 261 -4.47 -4.90 13.34
CA ASP A 261 -5.18 -5.41 14.50
C ASP A 261 -5.39 -6.93 14.39
N TRP A 262 -5.38 -7.63 15.53
CA TRP A 262 -5.59 -9.07 15.59
C TRP A 262 -6.95 -9.47 14.98
N SER A 263 -8.00 -8.67 15.20
CA SER A 263 -9.32 -8.96 14.63
C SER A 263 -9.35 -8.91 13.09
N ASP A 264 -8.58 -8.00 12.48
CA ASP A 264 -8.39 -7.94 11.03
C ASP A 264 -7.67 -9.19 10.51
N VAL A 265 -6.59 -9.60 11.19
CA VAL A 265 -5.84 -10.80 10.83
C VAL A 265 -6.72 -12.05 10.91
N GLN A 266 -7.51 -12.23 11.96
CA GLN A 266 -8.43 -13.37 12.09
C GLN A 266 -9.47 -13.39 10.96
N ARG A 267 -10.08 -12.24 10.65
CA ARG A 267 -11.04 -12.11 9.54
C ARG A 267 -10.39 -12.49 8.21
N ARG A 268 -9.18 -11.98 7.95
CA ARG A 268 -8.44 -12.26 6.72
C ARG A 268 -8.00 -13.71 6.63
N LEU A 269 -7.65 -14.33 7.75
CA LEU A 269 -7.27 -15.75 7.81
C LEU A 269 -8.42 -16.65 7.38
N ALA A 270 -9.62 -16.38 7.87
CA ALA A 270 -10.82 -17.13 7.48
C ALA A 270 -11.17 -17.00 5.99
N ALA A 271 -10.81 -15.87 5.37
CA ALA A 271 -11.04 -15.59 3.95
C ALA A 271 -9.82 -15.86 3.04
N PHE A 272 -8.70 -16.33 3.61
CA PHE A 272 -7.45 -16.45 2.87
C PHE A 272 -7.56 -17.57 1.81
N PRO A 273 -7.39 -17.28 0.51
CA PRO A 273 -7.63 -18.28 -0.51
C PRO A 273 -6.54 -19.35 -0.50
N SER A 274 -6.97 -20.61 -0.54
CA SER A 274 -6.08 -21.77 -0.67
C SER A 274 -5.17 -21.66 -1.91
N TRP A 275 -3.93 -22.13 -1.77
CA TRP A 275 -2.98 -22.27 -2.88
C TRP A 275 -3.16 -23.57 -3.67
N GLN A 276 -4.17 -24.39 -3.36
CA GLN A 276 -4.56 -25.60 -4.12
C GLN A 276 -3.40 -26.59 -4.39
N GLY A 277 -2.45 -26.68 -3.45
CA GLY A 277 -1.28 -27.57 -3.56
C GLY A 277 -0.11 -27.03 -4.40
N GLU A 278 -0.22 -25.83 -4.97
CA GLU A 278 0.86 -25.19 -5.74
C GLU A 278 2.01 -24.68 -4.84
N ALA A 279 1.71 -24.40 -3.57
CA ALA A 279 2.65 -23.84 -2.62
C ALA A 279 3.22 -24.88 -1.65
N LEU A 280 4.49 -24.73 -1.28
CA LEU A 280 5.01 -25.32 -0.05
C LEU A 280 4.44 -24.56 1.15
N THR A 281 3.51 -25.17 1.87
CA THR A 281 3.02 -24.62 3.14
C THR A 281 3.98 -24.95 4.27
N VAL A 282 4.41 -23.93 5.02
CA VAL A 282 5.27 -24.07 6.19
C VAL A 282 4.62 -23.44 7.42
N ASP A 283 4.67 -24.16 8.53
CA ASP A 283 4.25 -23.65 9.83
C ASP A 283 5.44 -23.08 10.60
N THR A 284 5.42 -21.78 10.84
CA THR A 284 6.52 -21.04 11.47
C THR A 284 6.49 -21.07 13.00
N VAL A 285 5.60 -21.88 13.59
CA VAL A 285 5.73 -22.31 14.99
C VAL A 285 6.84 -23.36 15.14
N GLN A 286 7.13 -24.11 14.07
CA GLN A 286 8.19 -25.11 14.06
C GLN A 286 9.59 -24.46 14.11
N PRO A 287 10.63 -25.21 14.50
CA PRO A 287 12.00 -24.71 14.53
C PRO A 287 12.45 -24.14 13.18
N ARG A 288 13.23 -23.05 13.22
CA ARG A 288 13.57 -22.24 12.05
C ARG A 288 14.45 -22.98 11.06
N GLU A 289 15.50 -23.65 11.54
CA GLU A 289 16.50 -24.33 10.72
C GLU A 289 15.91 -25.41 9.81
N PRO A 290 15.13 -26.40 10.30
CA PRO A 290 14.52 -27.40 9.42
C PRO A 290 13.48 -26.80 8.48
N THR A 291 12.76 -25.77 8.93
CA THR A 291 11.80 -25.03 8.10
C THR A 291 12.49 -24.34 6.93
N LEU A 292 13.57 -23.61 7.20
CA LEU A 292 14.37 -22.93 6.19
C LEU A 292 15.00 -23.95 5.22
N ALA A 293 15.52 -25.07 5.72
CA ALA A 293 16.08 -26.11 4.86
C ALA A 293 15.03 -26.69 3.88
N ALA A 294 13.78 -26.86 4.31
CA ALA A 294 12.69 -27.29 3.43
C ALA A 294 12.35 -26.22 2.36
N VAL A 295 12.34 -24.95 2.76
CA VAL A 295 12.14 -23.82 1.85
C VAL A 295 13.24 -23.76 0.79
N LEU A 296 14.51 -23.85 1.20
CA LEU A 296 15.65 -23.82 0.29
C LEU A 296 15.59 -24.96 -0.73
N ARG A 297 15.24 -26.18 -0.29
CA ARG A 297 15.04 -27.32 -1.21
C ARG A 297 13.93 -27.02 -2.21
N HIS A 298 12.74 -26.62 -1.75
CA HIS A 298 11.61 -26.33 -2.63
C HIS A 298 11.89 -25.25 -3.67
N ILE A 299 12.69 -24.24 -3.32
CA ILE A 299 13.09 -23.19 -4.26
C ILE A 299 14.07 -23.75 -5.29
N THR A 300 15.03 -24.60 -4.89
CA THR A 300 16.13 -25.04 -5.77
C THR A 300 15.82 -26.24 -6.65
N THR A 301 15.01 -27.20 -6.20
CA THR A 301 14.51 -28.35 -7.00
C THR A 301 13.26 -27.98 -7.77
#